data_AF-A0A3G2SU23-F1
#
_entry.id   AF-A0A3G2SU23-F1
#
_cell.length_a   1.000
_cell.length_b   1.000
_cell.length_c   1.000
_cell.angle_alpha   90.00
_cell.angle_beta   90.00
_cell.angle_gamma   90.00
#
_symmetry.space_group_name_H-M   'P 1'
#
loop_
_entity.id
_entity.type
_entity.pdbx_description
1 polymer ?
#
loop_
_entity_poly.entity_id
_entity_poly.type
_entity_poly.pdbx_seq_one_letter_code
_entity_poly.pdbx_strand_id
1 'polypeptide(L)'
;LLGDPKKRMRYFDPLRNEYFFDRNRPSFDAILYYYQSGGRIRRPVNVPIDIFSEEIRFYELGEEAMEKFREDEGFIKEEERPLPSNEFQRQVWLLFEYPESSGPARGIAIVSVLVILIS
;
A
#
# COMPACT_ATOMS: atom_id res chain seq x y z
N LEU A 1 -14.04 -4.39 -8.82
CA LEU A 1 -14.83 -5.63 -9.02
C LEU A 1 -16.34 -5.39 -9.05
N LEU A 2 -16.99 -4.97 -7.95
CA LEU A 2 -18.47 -4.95 -7.87
C LEU A 2 -19.15 -3.92 -8.81
N GLY A 3 -18.44 -2.82 -9.12
CA GLY A 3 -18.89 -1.79 -10.05
C GLY A 3 -18.74 -2.16 -11.54
N ASP A 4 -18.04 -3.24 -11.87
CA ASP A 4 -17.82 -3.68 -13.25
C ASP A 4 -18.72 -4.90 -13.56
N PRO A 5 -19.73 -4.78 -14.45
CA PRO A 5 -20.62 -5.87 -14.82
C PRO A 5 -19.90 -7.11 -15.34
N LYS A 6 -18.81 -6.95 -16.10
CA LYS A 6 -18.08 -8.07 -16.69
C LYS A 6 -17.30 -8.85 -15.62
N LYS A 7 -16.70 -8.13 -14.67
CA LYS A 7 -15.92 -8.75 -13.59
C LYS A 7 -16.81 -9.47 -12.59
N ARG A 8 -17.91 -8.85 -12.16
CA ARG A 8 -18.81 -9.45 -11.16
C ARG A 8 -19.60 -10.64 -11.70
N MET A 9 -19.81 -10.75 -13.01
CA MET A 9 -20.57 -11.85 -13.64
C MET A 9 -20.00 -13.24 -13.29
N ARG A 10 -18.69 -13.33 -13.06
CA ARG A 10 -18.02 -14.58 -12.67
C ARG A 10 -18.48 -15.14 -11.32
N TYR A 11 -19.12 -14.31 -10.49
CA TYR A 11 -19.59 -14.65 -9.14
C TYR A 11 -21.11 -14.78 -9.09
N PHE A 12 -21.81 -14.68 -10.21
CA PHE A 12 -23.28 -14.72 -10.25
C PHE A 12 -23.79 -16.17 -10.22
N ASP A 13 -24.66 -16.47 -9.25
CA ASP A 13 -25.43 -17.70 -9.19
C ASP A 13 -26.84 -17.45 -9.79
N PRO A 14 -27.16 -18.00 -10.98
CA PRO A 14 -28.45 -17.78 -11.62
C PRO A 14 -29.60 -18.51 -10.93
N LEU A 15 -29.34 -19.56 -10.14
CA LEU A 15 -30.39 -20.31 -9.44
C LEU A 15 -30.91 -19.53 -8.24
N ARG A 16 -30.03 -18.79 -7.57
CA ARG A 16 -30.36 -17.95 -6.41
C ARG A 16 -30.52 -16.47 -6.75
N ASN A 17 -30.17 -16.08 -7.98
CA ASN A 17 -30.18 -14.70 -8.46
C ASN A 17 -29.34 -13.78 -7.54
N GLU A 18 -28.15 -14.23 -7.16
CA GLU A 18 -27.26 -13.51 -6.24
C GLU A 18 -25.80 -13.56 -6.70
N TYR A 19 -24.98 -12.65 -6.16
CA TYR A 19 -23.52 -12.74 -6.29
C TYR A 19 -22.95 -13.40 -5.04
N PHE A 20 -22.28 -14.54 -5.22
CA PHE A 20 -21.72 -15.31 -4.12
C PHE A 20 -20.20 -15.11 -4.01
N PHE A 21 -19.74 -14.81 -2.80
CA PHE A 21 -18.33 -14.64 -2.45
C PHE A 21 -18.01 -15.49 -1.22
N ASP A 22 -17.19 -16.52 -1.38
CA ASP A 22 -16.66 -17.32 -0.27
C ASP A 22 -15.45 -16.63 0.36
N ARG A 23 -15.71 -15.55 1.11
CA ARG A 23 -14.69 -14.61 1.63
C ARG A 23 -14.97 -14.17 3.06
N ASN A 24 -14.08 -13.32 3.59
CA ASN A 24 -14.16 -12.82 4.96
C ASN A 24 -15.46 -12.02 5.19
N ARG A 25 -16.45 -12.66 5.84
CA ARG A 25 -17.77 -12.07 6.08
C ARG A 25 -17.72 -10.73 6.83
N PRO A 26 -16.95 -10.59 7.94
CA PRO A 26 -16.94 -9.34 8.70
C PRO A 26 -16.38 -8.14 7.91
N SER A 27 -15.54 -8.37 6.90
CA SER A 27 -14.98 -7.30 6.07
C SER A 27 -15.99 -6.71 5.10
N PHE A 28 -16.96 -7.50 4.64
CA PHE A 28 -17.84 -7.10 3.54
C PHE A 28 -18.72 -5.90 3.89
N ASP A 29 -19.13 -5.74 5.15
CA ASP A 29 -19.93 -4.59 5.59
C ASP A 29 -19.19 -3.26 5.30
N ALA A 30 -17.89 -3.21 5.55
CA ALA A 30 -17.07 -2.04 5.25
C ALA A 30 -16.85 -1.84 3.74
N ILE A 31 -16.69 -2.93 2.98
CA ILE A 31 -16.58 -2.88 1.51
C ILE A 31 -17.88 -2.34 0.90
N LEU A 32 -19.04 -2.80 1.38
CA LEU A 32 -20.34 -2.32 0.92
C LEU A 32 -20.55 -0.85 1.30
N TYR A 33 -20.20 -0.49 2.53
CA TYR A 33 -20.29 0.89 3.01
C TYR A 33 -19.41 1.86 2.23
N TYR A 34 -18.25 1.42 1.72
CA TYR A 34 -17.42 2.23 0.83
C TYR A 34 -18.19 2.72 -0.39
N TYR A 35 -18.97 1.84 -1.04
CA TYR A 35 -19.82 2.24 -2.17
C TYR A 35 -21.01 3.13 -1.73
N GLN A 36 -21.65 2.81 -0.60
CA GLN A 36 -22.81 3.55 -0.09
C GLN A 36 -22.48 4.98 0.36
N SER A 37 -21.32 5.15 0.98
CA SER A 37 -20.84 6.42 1.50
C SER A 37 -20.17 7.31 0.45
N GLY A 38 -19.97 6.79 -0.77
CA GLY A 38 -19.24 7.49 -1.83
C GLY A 38 -17.73 7.55 -1.60
N GLY A 39 -17.15 6.58 -0.89
CA GLY A 39 -15.69 6.41 -0.80
C GLY A 39 -15.08 6.40 0.59
N ARG A 40 -15.88 6.29 1.67
CA ARG A 40 -15.33 6.14 3.03
C ARG A 40 -14.96 4.68 3.28
N ILE A 41 -13.67 4.42 3.53
CA ILE A 41 -13.17 3.09 3.87
C ILE A 41 -12.69 3.09 5.33
N ARG A 42 -13.22 2.16 6.14
CA ARG A 42 -12.81 1.97 7.54
C ARG A 42 -12.80 0.49 7.84
N ARG A 43 -11.72 0.00 8.43
CA ARG A 43 -11.62 -1.41 8.81
C ARG A 43 -12.50 -1.72 10.01
N PRO A 44 -13.27 -2.81 10.00
CA PRO A 44 -13.95 -3.30 11.19
C PRO A 44 -12.94 -3.66 12.29
N VAL A 45 -13.17 -3.21 13.52
CA VAL A 45 -12.23 -3.37 14.65
C VAL A 45 -11.88 -4.83 14.96
N ASN A 46 -12.77 -5.76 14.61
CA ASN A 46 -12.62 -7.20 14.79
C ASN A 46 -11.90 -7.91 13.62
N VAL A 47 -11.47 -7.17 12.59
CA VAL A 47 -10.78 -7.71 11.42
C VAL A 47 -9.32 -7.26 11.44
N PRO A 48 -8.35 -8.17 11.36
CA PRO A 48 -6.94 -7.84 11.18
C PRO A 48 -6.64 -6.96 9.96
N ILE A 49 -5.61 -6.12 10.04
CA ILE A 49 -5.22 -5.16 8.99
C ILE A 49 -4.88 -5.86 7.68
N ASP A 50 -4.09 -6.92 7.75
CA ASP A 50 -3.66 -7.75 6.63
C ASP A 50 -4.86 -8.36 5.91
N ILE A 51 -5.78 -9.00 6.64
CA ILE A 51 -7.01 -9.58 6.08
C ILE A 51 -7.84 -8.50 5.38
N PHE A 52 -8.06 -7.35 6.02
CA PHE A 52 -8.85 -6.29 5.41
C PHE A 52 -8.18 -5.71 4.16
N SER A 53 -6.85 -5.58 4.17
CA SER A 53 -6.08 -5.14 3.00
C SER A 53 -6.23 -6.10 1.81
N GLU A 54 -6.29 -7.41 2.06
CA GLU A 54 -6.55 -8.42 1.03
C GLU A 54 -7.96 -8.30 0.46
N GLU A 55 -8.97 -7.99 1.28
CA GLU A 55 -10.33 -7.76 0.82
C GLU A 55 -10.44 -6.49 -0.05
N ILE A 56 -9.78 -5.38 0.33
CA ILE A 56 -9.72 -4.17 -0.49
C ILE A 56 -9.12 -4.48 -1.87
N ARG A 57 -8.04 -5.30 -1.91
CA ARG A 57 -7.42 -5.75 -3.17
C ARG A 57 -8.35 -6.66 -3.97
N PHE A 58 -8.99 -7.63 -3.32
CA PHE A 58 -9.89 -8.58 -3.97
C PHE A 58 -11.08 -7.88 -4.62
N TYR A 59 -11.74 -6.97 -3.91
CA TYR A 59 -12.87 -6.22 -4.45
C TYR A 59 -12.45 -5.12 -5.44
N GLU A 60 -11.14 -4.95 -5.64
CA GLU A 60 -10.51 -3.97 -6.51
C GLU A 60 -11.07 -2.56 -6.25
N LEU A 61 -11.02 -2.08 -5.01
CA LEU A 61 -11.49 -0.73 -4.69
C LEU A 61 -10.60 0.38 -5.28
N GLY A 62 -9.39 0.01 -5.73
CA GLY A 62 -8.42 0.90 -6.37
C GLY A 62 -7.30 1.33 -5.43
N GLU A 63 -6.22 1.85 -6.00
CA GLU A 63 -5.06 2.33 -5.24
C GLU A 63 -5.43 3.51 -4.34
N GLU A 64 -6.26 4.45 -4.79
CA GLU A 64 -6.68 5.60 -3.97
C GLU A 64 -7.41 5.16 -2.68
N ALA A 65 -8.23 4.11 -2.74
CA ALA A 65 -8.92 3.57 -1.58
C ALA A 65 -7.94 2.85 -0.64
N MET A 66 -6.97 2.14 -1.21
CA MET A 66 -5.89 1.48 -0.47
C MET A 66 -4.97 2.49 0.22
N GLU A 67 -4.63 3.60 -0.44
CA GLU A 67 -3.82 4.67 0.14
C GLU A 67 -4.55 5.35 1.30
N LYS A 68 -5.81 5.76 1.12
CA LYS A 68 -6.63 6.33 2.20
C LYS A 68 -6.74 5.39 3.39
N PHE A 69 -6.94 4.10 3.14
CA PHE A 69 -6.97 3.08 4.19
C PHE A 69 -5.64 3.02 4.95
N ARG A 70 -4.50 3.01 4.25
CA ARG A 70 -3.17 3.01 4.87
C ARG A 70 -2.92 4.25 5.73
N GLU A 71 -3.26 5.42 5.21
CA GLU A 71 -3.16 6.69 5.94
C GLU A 71 -4.00 6.66 7.23
N ASP A 72 -5.25 6.20 7.15
CA ASP A 72 -6.16 6.10 8.30
C ASP A 72 -5.69 5.08 9.36
N GLU A 73 -5.01 4.01 8.95
CA GLU A 73 -4.39 3.03 9.86
C GLU A 73 -3.03 3.48 10.41
N GLY A 74 -2.55 4.66 10.02
CA GLY A 74 -1.29 5.24 10.49
C GLY A 74 -0.05 4.68 9.79
N PHE A 75 -0.19 4.05 8.62
CA PHE A 75 0.97 3.74 7.79
C PHE A 75 1.51 5.03 7.21
N ILE A 76 2.72 5.38 7.63
CA ILE A 76 3.47 6.49 7.04
C ILE A 76 3.88 6.05 5.64
N LYS A 77 3.42 6.77 4.61
CA LYS A 77 3.96 6.60 3.27
C LYS A 77 5.43 6.97 3.34
N GLU A 78 6.32 6.02 3.06
CA GLU A 78 7.73 6.36 2.90
C GLU A 78 7.80 7.47 1.85
N GLU A 79 8.39 8.61 2.21
CA GLU A 79 8.64 9.66 1.22
C GLU A 79 9.43 9.03 0.09
N GLU A 80 8.84 8.97 -1.11
CA GLU A 80 9.57 8.56 -2.29
C GLU A 80 10.74 9.52 -2.43
N ARG A 81 11.96 9.02 -2.21
CA ARG A 81 13.19 9.77 -2.45
C ARG A 81 13.57 9.55 -3.92
N PRO A 82 13.17 10.42 -4.85
CA PRO A 82 13.43 10.20 -6.26
C PRO A 82 14.93 10.16 -6.51
N LEU A 83 15.36 9.18 -7.29
CA LEU A 83 16.75 9.10 -7.74
C LEU A 83 16.95 10.08 -8.91
N PRO A 84 18.14 10.70 -9.03
CA PRO A 84 18.48 11.49 -10.20
C PRO A 84 18.35 10.66 -11.48
N SER A 85 17.81 11.24 -12.56
CA SER A 85 17.63 10.53 -13.83
C SER A 85 18.95 10.29 -14.58
N ASN A 86 19.96 11.13 -14.34
CA ASN A 86 21.28 10.95 -14.93
C ASN A 86 22.08 9.91 -14.13
N GLU A 87 22.60 8.90 -14.82
CA GLU A 87 23.40 7.81 -14.24
C GLU A 87 24.55 8.32 -13.36
N PHE A 88 25.30 9.34 -13.79
CA PHE A 88 26.42 9.85 -12.98
C PHE A 88 25.93 10.50 -11.68
N GLN A 89 24.90 11.34 -11.77
CA GLN A 89 24.31 11.98 -10.59
C GLN A 89 23.72 10.94 -9.64
N ARG A 90 23.10 9.89 -10.18
CA ARG A 90 22.57 8.77 -9.40
C ARG A 90 23.66 8.01 -8.65
N GLN A 91 24.80 7.74 -9.29
CA GLN A 91 25.92 7.07 -8.62
C GLN A 91 26.47 7.92 -7.47
N VAL A 92 26.64 9.23 -7.68
CA VAL A 92 27.05 10.16 -6.62
C VAL A 92 26.00 10.20 -5.50
N TRP A 93 24.72 10.28 -5.85
CA TRP A 93 23.61 10.30 -4.89
C TRP A 93 23.59 9.06 -4.01
N LEU A 94 23.70 7.87 -4.60
CA LEU A 94 23.76 6.60 -3.87
C LEU A 94 24.95 6.54 -2.90
N LEU A 95 26.09 7.09 -3.31
CA LEU A 95 27.32 7.05 -2.53
C LEU A 95 27.23 7.84 -1.21
N PHE A 96 26.50 8.96 -1.22
CA PHE A 96 26.40 9.86 -0.06
C PHE A 96 25.11 9.67 0.75
N GLU A 97 23.98 9.41 0.09
CA GLU A 97 22.67 9.35 0.75
C GLU A 97 22.33 7.93 1.26
N TYR A 98 22.87 6.89 0.62
CA TYR A 98 22.54 5.50 0.91
C TYR A 98 23.80 4.69 1.31
N PRO A 99 24.18 4.68 2.60
CA PRO A 99 25.34 3.93 3.09
C PRO A 99 25.32 2.44 2.73
N GLU A 100 24.13 1.84 2.66
CA GLU A 100 23.93 0.43 2.33
C GLU A 100 23.99 0.14 0.83
N SER A 101 24.18 1.15 -0.03
CA SER A 101 24.23 0.97 -1.48
C SER A 101 25.49 0.26 -1.96
N SER A 102 26.64 0.44 -1.28
CA SER A 102 27.93 -0.14 -1.67
C SER A 102 28.99 -0.05 -0.56
N GLY A 103 30.06 -0.84 -0.68
CA GLY A 103 31.20 -0.80 0.26
C GLY A 103 31.82 0.61 0.42
N PRO A 104 32.13 1.33 -0.68
CA PRO A 104 32.60 2.72 -0.59
C PRO A 104 31.62 3.67 0.07
N ALA A 105 30.31 3.56 -0.21
CA ALA A 105 29.28 4.38 0.43
C ALA A 105 29.26 4.20 1.94
N ARG A 106 29.35 2.94 2.40
CA ARG A 106 29.46 2.61 3.82
C ARG A 106 30.71 3.20 4.46
N GLY A 107 31.85 3.16 3.76
CA GLY A 107 33.09 3.79 4.21
C GLY A 107 32.92 5.31 4.41
N ILE A 108 32.30 6.00 3.46
CA ILE A 108 32.01 7.44 3.56
C ILE A 108 31.08 7.74 4.73
N ALA A 109 30.04 6.94 4.93
CA ALA A 109 29.10 7.11 6.05
C ALA A 109 29.80 6.96 7.42
N ILE A 110 30.68 5.96 7.57
CA ILE A 110 31.46 5.77 8.80
C ILE A 110 32.34 6.99 9.07
N VAL A 111 33.07 7.48 8.06
CA VAL A 111 33.91 8.68 8.20
C VAL A 111 33.06 9.89 8.58
N SER A 112 31.89 10.09 7.96
CA SER A 112 30.97 11.18 8.30
C SER A 112 30.55 11.15 9.78
N VAL A 113 30.15 9.98 10.29
CA VAL A 113 29.80 9.82 11.72
C VAL A 113 30.99 10.10 12.62
N LEU A 114 32.19 9.63 12.28
CA LEU A 114 33.39 9.89 13.08
C LEU A 114 33.72 11.39 13.14
N VAL A 115 33.58 12.12 12.03
CA VAL A 115 33.80 13.57 12.00
C VAL A 115 32.81 14.29 12.92
N ILE A 116 31.51 13.93 12.84
CA ILE A 116 30.45 14.51 13.69
C ILE A 116 30.71 14.26 15.19
N LEU A 117 31.25 13.09 15.55
CA LEU A 117 31.53 12.75 16.95
C LEU A 117 32.77 13.46 17.51
N ILE A 118 33.72 13.85 16.66
CA ILE A 118 34.98 14.49 17.07
C ILE A 118 34.85 16.03 17.12
N SER A 119 33.94 16.61 16.32
CA SER A 119 33.67 18.06 16.25
C SER A 119 32.85 18.58 17.42
#